data_AF-A0A956EFL7-F1
#
_entry.id   AF-A0A956EFL7-F1
#
_cell.length_a   1.000
_cell.length_b   1.000
_cell.length_c   1.000
_cell.angle_alpha   90.00
_cell.angle_beta   90.00
_cell.angle_gamma   90.00
#
_symmetry.space_group_name_H-M   'P 1'
#
loop_
_entity.id
_entity.type
_entity.pdbx_description
1 polymer ?
#
loop_
_entity_poly.entity_id
_entity_poly.type
_entity_poly.pdbx_seq_one_letter_code
_entity_poly.pdbx_strand_id
1 'polypeptide(L)'
;MIGAMKALSVSVPGRAEAEEEGAKVVVRLSFEANMSTAEHTYYVEEIWTLARAASARSRPPEKAEVLGCPHCGAPFTSSDNQRCDYCGEVVSGGRFDWQVTSIQVVRQDERPPVLTQTVAEVGTDLPTIIDPNLRKRWDSLAHDDPALSVDSLRARVEMIFRELNAGWSALDAPRLRPYVSDGMFDYLRYWIDAYRRQSARNVVDDAAIRRVLLVKVSRDRYYDAVTVRVYAGGHDYTIDARGKVISGSKRRVREYSEYWTLIRGSSVRGAARADANCPQCGAGLKVSMAGACEYCGAHITRGEFDWVLSKIEQDEVYRG
;
A
#
# COMPACT_ATOMS: atom_id res chain seq x y z
N MET A 1 7.88 -9.80 6.09
CA MET A 1 8.71 -9.39 4.94
C MET A 1 8.13 -8.10 4.44
N ILE A 2 8.85 -6.99 4.58
CA ILE A 2 8.30 -5.65 4.36
C ILE A 2 9.23 -4.94 3.42
N GLY A 3 8.70 -4.48 2.31
CA GLY A 3 9.51 -4.06 1.20
C GLY A 3 8.79 -3.22 0.17
N ALA A 4 9.59 -2.54 -0.65
CA ALA A 4 9.09 -1.87 -1.83
C ALA A 4 9.05 -2.89 -2.98
N MET A 5 7.97 -2.85 -3.75
CA MET A 5 7.84 -3.64 -4.96
C MET A 5 7.71 -2.71 -6.16
N LYS A 6 8.51 -2.97 -7.19
CA LYS A 6 8.57 -2.16 -8.40
C LYS A 6 8.41 -3.04 -9.62
N ALA A 7 7.51 -2.67 -10.52
CA ALA A 7 7.45 -3.33 -11.82
C ALA A 7 8.70 -2.98 -12.65
N LEU A 8 9.46 -4.00 -13.05
CA LEU A 8 10.58 -3.88 -13.97
C LEU A 8 10.10 -3.97 -15.42
N SER A 9 9.16 -4.88 -15.69
CA SER A 9 8.55 -5.04 -17.01
C SER A 9 7.20 -5.72 -16.90
N VAL A 10 6.28 -5.34 -17.79
CA VAL A 10 4.99 -6.01 -18.00
C VAL A 10 4.92 -6.40 -19.47
N SER A 11 4.84 -7.69 -19.74
CA SER A 11 4.64 -8.25 -21.08
C SER A 11 3.20 -8.72 -21.19
N VAL A 12 2.42 -8.06 -22.04
CA VAL A 12 1.03 -8.42 -22.35
C VAL A 12 0.98 -8.80 -23.82
N PRO A 13 0.54 -10.02 -24.19
CA PRO A 13 0.38 -10.42 -25.58
C PRO A 13 -0.56 -9.47 -26.33
N GLY A 14 -0.34 -9.30 -27.64
CA GLY A 14 -1.26 -8.56 -28.49
C GLY A 14 -2.67 -9.20 -28.47
N ARG A 15 -3.70 -8.44 -28.84
CA ARG A 15 -5.10 -8.93 -28.80
C ARG A 15 -5.31 -10.24 -29.58
N ALA A 16 -4.66 -10.38 -30.73
CA ALA A 16 -4.73 -11.59 -31.54
C ALA A 16 -3.94 -12.77 -30.93
N GLU A 17 -2.78 -12.49 -30.34
CA GLU A 17 -1.93 -13.47 -29.68
C GLU A 17 -2.51 -13.95 -28.34
N ALA A 18 -3.29 -13.12 -27.66
CA ALA A 18 -3.93 -13.45 -26.38
C ALA A 18 -5.00 -14.55 -26.51
N GLU A 19 -5.49 -14.81 -27.73
CA GLU A 19 -6.43 -15.89 -28.03
C GLU A 19 -5.73 -17.21 -28.36
N GLU A 20 -4.40 -17.21 -28.53
CA GLU A 20 -3.61 -18.42 -28.78
C GLU A 20 -3.47 -19.27 -27.52
N GLU A 21 -3.50 -20.59 -27.70
CA GLU A 21 -3.37 -21.55 -26.61
C GLU A 21 -1.96 -21.45 -26.00
N GLY A 22 -1.88 -21.09 -24.72
CA GLY A 22 -0.62 -20.93 -24.00
C GLY A 22 -0.09 -19.49 -23.92
N ALA A 23 -0.79 -18.50 -24.48
CA ALA A 23 -0.42 -17.09 -24.33
C ALA A 23 -0.43 -16.68 -22.85
N LYS A 24 0.64 -16.01 -22.40
CA LYS A 24 0.81 -15.59 -21.00
C LYS A 24 1.08 -14.09 -20.88
N VAL A 25 0.47 -13.50 -19.86
CA VAL A 25 0.93 -12.22 -19.33
C VAL A 25 2.05 -12.51 -18.34
N VAL A 26 3.18 -11.82 -18.51
CA VAL A 26 4.37 -11.98 -17.66
C VAL A 26 4.71 -10.64 -17.03
N VAL A 27 4.91 -10.63 -15.73
CA VAL A 27 5.31 -9.46 -14.96
C VAL A 27 6.59 -9.77 -14.22
N ARG A 28 7.58 -8.90 -14.37
CA ARG A 28 8.82 -8.95 -13.57
C ARG A 28 8.79 -7.82 -12.57
N LEU A 29 8.98 -8.16 -11.31
CA LEU A 29 8.94 -7.24 -10.18
C LEU A 29 10.30 -7.26 -9.51
N SER A 30 10.87 -6.09 -9.24
CA SER A 30 11.91 -5.94 -8.23
C SER A 30 11.22 -5.89 -6.88
N PHE A 31 11.76 -6.60 -5.92
CA PHE A 31 11.27 -6.70 -4.57
C PHE A 31 12.42 -6.44 -3.61
N GLU A 32 12.35 -5.34 -2.86
CA GLU A 32 13.36 -4.97 -1.88
C GLU A 32 12.74 -5.04 -0.50
N ALA A 33 13.16 -5.96 0.37
CA ALA A 33 12.56 -6.14 1.68
C ALA A 33 13.57 -6.33 2.80
N ASN A 34 13.19 -5.86 3.98
CA ASN A 34 13.81 -6.29 5.22
C ASN A 34 13.12 -7.56 5.73
N MET A 35 13.91 -8.60 5.97
CA MET A 35 13.49 -9.90 6.47
C MET A 35 14.17 -10.20 7.80
N SER A 36 13.39 -10.47 8.83
CA SER A 36 13.92 -10.89 10.13
C SER A 36 13.71 -12.39 10.32
N THR A 37 14.78 -13.11 10.66
CA THR A 37 14.71 -14.43 11.29
C THR A 37 14.75 -14.25 12.81
N ALA A 38 14.75 -15.36 13.57
CA ALA A 38 14.85 -15.30 15.03
C ALA A 38 16.17 -14.64 15.50
N GLU A 39 17.23 -14.71 14.70
CA GLU A 39 18.59 -14.31 15.09
C GLU A 39 19.15 -13.15 14.25
N HIS A 40 18.73 -13.01 12.99
CA HIS A 40 19.34 -12.08 12.04
C HIS A 40 18.29 -11.25 11.28
N THR A 41 18.69 -10.08 10.80
CA THR A 41 17.87 -9.29 9.88
C THR A 41 18.64 -9.07 8.59
N TYR A 42 18.01 -9.38 7.46
CA TYR A 42 18.56 -9.29 6.13
C TYR A 42 17.82 -8.22 5.33
N TYR A 43 18.55 -7.40 4.59
CA TYR A 43 18.02 -6.70 3.45
C TYR A 43 18.19 -7.59 2.23
N VAL A 44 17.09 -7.81 1.51
CA VAL A 44 17.02 -8.66 0.33
C VAL A 44 16.49 -7.84 -0.84
N GLU A 45 17.18 -7.92 -1.98
CA GLU A 45 16.70 -7.45 -3.28
C GLU A 45 16.54 -8.68 -4.19
N GLU A 46 15.32 -8.89 -4.66
CA GLU A 46 14.94 -10.03 -5.49
C GLU A 46 14.22 -9.57 -6.75
N ILE A 47 14.35 -10.34 -7.82
CA ILE A 47 13.52 -10.21 -9.01
C ILE A 47 12.56 -11.40 -9.06
N TRP A 48 11.28 -11.10 -8.93
CA TRP A 48 10.20 -12.07 -9.02
C TRP A 48 9.61 -12.02 -10.43
N THR A 49 9.50 -13.18 -11.07
CA THR A 49 8.78 -13.31 -12.35
C THR A 49 7.46 -14.01 -12.11
N LEU A 50 6.36 -13.30 -12.31
CA LEU A 50 5.02 -13.82 -12.21
C LEU A 50 4.44 -14.00 -13.61
N ALA A 51 3.70 -15.09 -13.81
CA ALA A 51 2.99 -15.32 -15.06
C ALA A 51 1.57 -15.81 -14.80
N ARG A 52 0.66 -15.46 -15.71
CA ARG A 52 -0.68 -16.04 -15.79
C ARG A 52 -1.10 -16.19 -17.25
N ALA A 53 -2.07 -17.05 -17.52
CA ALA A 53 -2.71 -17.13 -18.83
C ALA A 53 -3.30 -15.77 -19.23
N ALA A 54 -3.14 -15.37 -20.49
CA ALA A 54 -3.66 -14.09 -20.99
C ALA A 54 -5.20 -14.03 -20.96
N SER A 55 -5.85 -15.19 -21.04
CA SER A 55 -7.29 -15.37 -20.90
C SER A 55 -7.79 -15.35 -19.44
N ALA A 56 -6.90 -15.46 -18.45
CA ALA A 56 -7.28 -15.47 -17.04
C ALA A 56 -7.81 -14.09 -16.62
N ARG A 57 -8.96 -14.08 -15.94
CA ARG A 57 -9.56 -12.86 -15.39
C ARG A 57 -9.14 -12.67 -13.94
N SER A 58 -8.80 -11.44 -13.58
CA SER A 58 -8.51 -11.10 -12.17
C SER A 58 -9.71 -11.44 -11.29
N ARG A 59 -9.45 -12.09 -10.16
CA ARG A 59 -10.46 -12.41 -9.15
C ARG A 59 -10.97 -11.12 -8.47
N PRO A 60 -12.21 -11.12 -7.95
CA PRO A 60 -12.67 -10.04 -7.06
C PRO A 60 -11.75 -9.87 -5.85
N PRO A 61 -11.60 -8.65 -5.30
CA PRO A 61 -10.67 -8.36 -4.20
C PRO A 61 -10.85 -9.28 -2.99
N GLU A 62 -12.09 -9.53 -2.58
CA GLU A 62 -12.45 -10.44 -1.47
C GLU A 62 -11.88 -11.87 -1.61
N LYS A 63 -11.65 -12.33 -2.84
CA LYS A 63 -11.06 -13.64 -3.16
C LYS A 63 -9.57 -13.54 -3.45
N ALA A 64 -9.09 -12.41 -3.94
CA ALA A 64 -7.69 -12.17 -4.27
C ALA A 64 -6.81 -11.98 -3.01
N GLU A 65 -7.38 -11.40 -1.95
CA GLU A 65 -6.70 -11.19 -0.67
C GLU A 65 -6.58 -12.47 0.18
N VAL A 66 -7.33 -13.52 -0.16
CA VAL A 66 -7.30 -14.79 0.56
C VAL A 66 -6.38 -15.77 -0.17
N LEU A 67 -5.43 -16.34 0.57
CA LEU A 67 -4.56 -17.42 0.10
C LEU A 67 -5.35 -18.74 0.02
N GLY A 68 -6.10 -18.89 -1.07
CA GLY A 68 -6.86 -20.10 -1.41
C GLY A 68 -6.56 -20.59 -2.83
N CYS A 69 -7.10 -21.75 -3.15
CA CYS A 69 -7.04 -22.35 -4.48
C CYS A 69 -7.58 -21.36 -5.53
N PRO A 70 -6.83 -21.03 -6.59
CA PRO A 70 -7.25 -20.02 -7.57
C PRO A 70 -8.44 -20.48 -8.43
N HIS A 71 -8.76 -21.78 -8.44
CA HIS A 71 -9.92 -22.33 -9.13
C HIS A 71 -11.18 -22.34 -8.25
N CYS A 72 -11.16 -22.99 -7.07
CA CYS A 72 -12.36 -23.18 -6.25
C CYS A 72 -12.46 -22.27 -5.02
N GLY A 73 -11.36 -21.61 -4.61
CA GLY A 73 -11.32 -20.73 -3.44
C GLY A 73 -11.15 -21.42 -2.08
N ALA A 74 -11.11 -22.76 -2.01
CA ALA A 74 -10.82 -23.48 -0.76
C ALA A 74 -9.37 -23.21 -0.28
N PRO A 75 -9.07 -23.33 1.03
CA PRO A 75 -7.68 -23.28 1.51
C PRO A 75 -6.79 -24.20 0.68
N PHE A 76 -5.68 -23.68 0.17
CA PHE A 76 -4.87 -24.47 -0.74
C PHE A 76 -4.03 -25.50 0.04
N THR A 77 -4.41 -26.76 -0.10
CA THR A 77 -3.58 -27.92 0.25
C THR A 77 -3.34 -28.73 -1.02
N SER A 78 -2.14 -29.28 -1.11
CA SER A 78 -1.73 -30.09 -2.24
C SER A 78 -0.69 -31.12 -1.80
N SER A 79 -0.89 -32.36 -2.24
CA SER A 79 0.08 -33.44 -2.00
C SER A 79 1.28 -33.40 -2.97
N ASP A 80 1.11 -32.81 -4.16
CA ASP A 80 2.13 -32.75 -5.24
C ASP A 80 2.53 -31.32 -5.64
N ASN A 81 2.08 -30.31 -4.88
CA ASN A 81 2.19 -28.88 -5.16
C ASN A 81 1.56 -28.41 -6.48
N GLN A 82 0.76 -29.24 -7.16
CA GLN A 82 0.13 -28.90 -8.44
C GLN A 82 -1.39 -29.05 -8.40
N ARG A 83 -1.91 -30.06 -7.71
CA ARG A 83 -3.33 -30.38 -7.64
C ARG A 83 -3.92 -29.94 -6.31
N CYS A 84 -5.05 -29.26 -6.35
CA CYS A 84 -5.79 -28.91 -5.13
C CYS A 84 -6.49 -30.16 -4.56
N ASP A 85 -6.27 -30.48 -3.29
CA ASP A 85 -6.88 -31.67 -2.65
C ASP A 85 -8.42 -31.55 -2.51
N TYR A 86 -8.97 -30.33 -2.57
CA TYR A 86 -10.41 -30.08 -2.41
C TYR A 86 -11.22 -30.22 -3.70
N CYS A 87 -10.76 -29.59 -4.80
CA CYS A 87 -11.49 -29.62 -6.07
C CYS A 87 -10.86 -30.56 -7.11
N GLY A 88 -9.68 -31.12 -6.81
CA GLY A 88 -8.95 -32.00 -7.71
C GLY A 88 -8.35 -31.31 -8.94
N GLU A 89 -8.47 -29.99 -9.10
CA GLU A 89 -7.96 -29.29 -10.28
C GLU A 89 -6.44 -29.09 -10.21
N VAL A 90 -5.75 -29.19 -11.36
CA VAL A 90 -4.35 -28.80 -11.49
C VAL A 90 -4.27 -27.28 -11.63
N VAL A 91 -3.78 -26.62 -10.58
CA VAL A 91 -3.74 -25.15 -10.49
C VAL A 91 -2.36 -24.55 -10.74
N SER A 92 -1.36 -25.39 -11.01
CA SER A 92 -0.03 -24.96 -11.46
C SER A 92 -0.07 -24.37 -12.88
N GLY A 93 0.97 -23.62 -13.25
CA GLY A 93 1.16 -23.08 -14.60
C GLY A 93 0.54 -21.70 -14.86
N GLY A 94 -0.14 -21.11 -13.86
CA GLY A 94 -0.73 -19.78 -13.94
C GLY A 94 -2.04 -19.73 -14.75
N ARG A 95 -2.74 -20.86 -14.91
CA ARG A 95 -3.98 -20.94 -15.71
C ARG A 95 -5.13 -20.12 -15.12
N PHE A 96 -5.25 -20.10 -13.80
CA PHE A 96 -6.38 -19.49 -13.10
C PHE A 96 -6.05 -18.15 -12.46
N ASP A 97 -4.80 -17.94 -12.05
CA ASP A 97 -4.33 -16.69 -11.47
C ASP A 97 -2.79 -16.57 -11.62
N TRP A 98 -2.23 -15.46 -11.15
CA TRP A 98 -0.80 -15.23 -11.07
C TRP A 98 -0.08 -16.36 -10.32
N GLN A 99 0.96 -16.88 -10.95
CA GLN A 99 1.90 -17.81 -10.33
C GLN A 99 3.30 -17.19 -10.35
N VAL A 100 4.02 -17.31 -9.24
CA VAL A 100 5.46 -17.05 -9.22
C VAL A 100 6.16 -18.17 -9.98
N THR A 101 6.80 -17.82 -11.09
CA THR A 101 7.52 -18.75 -11.97
C THR A 101 9.02 -18.77 -11.71
N SER A 102 9.56 -17.69 -11.15
CA SER A 102 10.97 -17.58 -10.79
C SER A 102 11.16 -16.52 -9.71
N ILE A 103 12.09 -16.76 -8.79
CA ILE A 103 12.62 -15.78 -7.84
C ILE A 103 14.14 -15.79 -8.02
N GLN A 104 14.71 -14.63 -8.31
CA GLN A 104 16.15 -14.44 -8.43
C GLN A 104 16.61 -13.49 -7.33
N VAL A 105 17.47 -13.95 -6.42
CA VAL A 105 18.12 -13.07 -5.44
C VAL A 105 19.19 -12.26 -6.16
N VAL A 106 19.01 -10.94 -6.22
CA VAL A 106 19.96 -9.98 -6.78
C VAL A 106 20.99 -9.60 -5.72
N ARG A 107 20.52 -9.37 -4.50
CA ARG A 107 21.35 -8.95 -3.37
C ARG A 107 20.76 -9.47 -2.07
N GLN A 108 21.62 -9.90 -1.15
CA GLN A 108 21.23 -10.21 0.22
C GLN A 108 22.37 -9.79 1.15
N ASP A 109 22.11 -8.80 1.99
CA ASP A 109 23.05 -8.30 2.98
C ASP A 109 22.45 -8.44 4.37
N GLU A 110 23.22 -8.90 5.35
CA GLU A 110 22.79 -8.80 6.75
C GLU A 110 22.79 -7.32 7.16
N ARG A 111 21.60 -6.78 7.39
CA ARG A 111 21.38 -5.38 7.76
C ARG A 111 20.28 -5.32 8.81
N PRO A 112 20.63 -5.18 10.10
CA PRO A 112 19.63 -4.75 11.08
C PRO A 112 19.04 -3.40 10.63
N PRO A 113 17.74 -3.15 10.81
CA PRO A 113 17.15 -1.86 10.47
C PRO A 113 17.86 -0.79 11.29
N VAL A 114 18.61 0.08 10.62
CA VAL A 114 19.37 1.14 11.27
C VAL A 114 18.45 2.32 11.51
N LEU A 115 17.77 2.32 12.67
CA LEU A 115 16.78 3.34 13.05
C LEU A 115 17.40 4.69 13.44
N THR A 116 18.72 4.81 13.34
CA THR A 116 19.52 5.98 13.72
C THR A 116 20.09 6.75 12.53
N GLN A 117 19.91 6.28 11.30
CA GLN A 117 20.38 7.01 10.11
C GLN A 117 19.38 8.11 9.74
N THR A 118 19.87 9.35 9.70
CA THR A 118 19.13 10.46 9.08
C THR A 118 19.50 10.49 7.60
N VAL A 119 18.60 10.01 6.74
CA VAL A 119 18.77 10.17 5.28
C VAL A 119 18.23 11.54 4.89
N ALA A 120 19.03 12.31 4.15
CA ALA A 120 18.62 13.60 3.63
C ALA A 120 17.49 13.40 2.60
N GLU A 121 16.45 14.23 2.69
CA GLU A 121 15.46 14.33 1.63
C GLU A 121 16.12 14.95 0.40
N VAL A 122 16.09 14.25 -0.74
CA VAL A 122 16.67 14.74 -1.99
C VAL A 122 15.58 15.01 -3.02
N GLY A 123 14.48 14.27 -2.95
CA GLY A 123 13.42 14.30 -3.93
C GLY A 123 12.43 15.47 -3.82
N THR A 124 12.45 16.22 -2.71
CA THR A 124 11.44 17.27 -2.43
C THR A 124 11.38 18.35 -3.51
N ASP A 125 12.54 18.72 -4.06
CA ASP A 125 12.64 19.73 -5.12
C ASP A 125 12.51 19.16 -6.54
N LEU A 126 12.35 17.83 -6.69
CA LEU A 126 12.16 17.22 -8.01
C LEU A 126 10.85 17.72 -8.65
N PRO A 127 10.80 17.82 -9.99
CA PRO A 127 9.57 18.14 -10.70
C PRO A 127 8.44 17.17 -10.34
N THR A 128 7.22 17.70 -10.18
CA THR A 128 6.06 16.84 -9.92
C THR A 128 5.73 16.05 -11.18
N ILE A 129 5.82 14.72 -11.10
CA ILE A 129 5.32 13.80 -12.11
C ILE A 129 3.79 13.81 -12.06
N ILE A 130 3.16 14.16 -13.17
CA ILE A 130 1.70 14.24 -13.35
C ILE A 130 1.31 13.30 -14.50
N ASP A 131 0.28 12.48 -14.31
CA ASP A 131 -0.26 11.64 -15.37
C ASP A 131 -0.81 12.53 -16.51
N PRO A 132 -0.37 12.35 -17.76
CA PRO A 132 -0.80 13.18 -18.88
C PRO A 132 -2.32 13.13 -19.13
N ASN A 133 -2.99 12.06 -18.68
CA ASN A 133 -4.43 11.89 -18.80
C ASN A 133 -5.19 12.30 -17.53
N LEU A 134 -4.51 12.91 -16.53
CA LEU A 134 -5.11 13.26 -15.24
C LEU A 134 -6.44 14.00 -15.42
N ARG A 135 -6.46 15.06 -16.24
CA ARG A 135 -7.66 15.88 -16.40
C ARG A 135 -8.85 15.06 -16.91
N LYS A 136 -8.64 14.31 -17.99
CA LYS A 136 -9.68 13.44 -18.58
C LYS A 136 -10.17 12.39 -17.59
N ARG A 137 -9.26 11.75 -16.84
CA ARG A 137 -9.62 10.71 -15.87
C ARG A 137 -10.32 11.26 -14.64
N TRP A 138 -9.91 12.45 -14.17
CA TRP A 138 -10.61 13.18 -13.13
C TRP A 138 -12.01 13.57 -13.56
N ASP A 139 -12.17 14.16 -14.75
CA ASP A 139 -13.48 14.58 -15.25
C ASP A 139 -14.44 13.37 -15.39
N SER A 140 -13.93 12.20 -15.81
CA SER A 140 -14.71 10.96 -15.83
C SER A 140 -15.10 10.47 -14.43
N LEU A 141 -14.20 10.52 -13.46
CA LEU A 141 -14.50 10.12 -12.09
C LEU A 141 -15.53 11.06 -11.44
N ALA A 142 -15.35 12.38 -11.59
CA ALA A 142 -16.25 13.39 -11.07
C ALA A 142 -17.61 13.39 -11.77
N HIS A 143 -17.68 12.98 -13.03
CA HIS A 143 -18.96 12.77 -13.72
C HIS A 143 -19.74 11.61 -13.09
N ASP A 144 -19.08 10.48 -12.82
CA ASP A 144 -19.72 9.31 -12.21
C ASP A 144 -20.01 9.48 -10.71
N ASP A 145 -19.25 10.35 -10.04
CA ASP A 145 -19.39 10.70 -8.63
C ASP A 145 -19.41 12.22 -8.40
N PRO A 146 -20.53 12.91 -8.70
CA PRO A 146 -20.60 14.38 -8.63
C PRO A 146 -20.38 14.97 -7.23
N ALA A 147 -20.52 14.15 -6.18
CA ALA A 147 -20.26 14.59 -4.80
C ALA A 147 -18.77 14.57 -4.45
N LEU A 148 -17.93 13.89 -5.24
CA LEU A 148 -16.48 13.87 -5.04
C LEU A 148 -15.85 15.15 -5.58
N SER A 149 -15.01 15.77 -4.75
CA SER A 149 -14.27 16.98 -5.10
C SER A 149 -12.80 16.86 -4.70
N VAL A 150 -11.93 17.65 -5.34
CA VAL A 150 -10.51 17.72 -4.95
C VAL A 150 -10.37 18.19 -3.50
N ASP A 151 -11.26 19.07 -3.03
CA ASP A 151 -11.24 19.58 -1.66
C ASP A 151 -11.66 18.52 -0.63
N SER A 152 -12.67 17.71 -0.92
CA SER A 152 -13.03 16.58 -0.04
C SER A 152 -11.91 15.53 0.03
N LEU A 153 -11.26 15.23 -1.10
CA LEU A 153 -10.07 14.37 -1.13
C LEU A 153 -8.92 14.96 -0.32
N ARG A 154 -8.67 16.27 -0.44
CA ARG A 154 -7.65 16.95 0.36
C ARG A 154 -7.94 16.85 1.86
N ALA A 155 -9.18 17.11 2.28
CA ALA A 155 -9.58 17.00 3.68
C ALA A 155 -9.40 15.57 4.22
N ARG A 156 -9.69 14.56 3.39
CA ARG A 156 -9.42 13.15 3.71
C ARG A 156 -7.92 12.89 3.89
N VAL A 157 -7.09 13.35 2.96
CA VAL A 157 -5.61 13.21 3.05
C VAL A 157 -5.07 13.88 4.31
N GLU A 158 -5.54 15.08 4.64
CA GLU A 158 -5.14 15.80 5.85
C GLU A 158 -5.55 15.06 7.13
N MET A 159 -6.75 14.46 7.16
CA MET A 159 -7.17 13.63 8.29
C MET A 159 -6.27 12.40 8.44
N ILE A 160 -6.07 11.65 7.36
CA ILE A 160 -5.19 10.46 7.34
C ILE A 160 -3.78 10.86 7.78
N PHE A 161 -3.25 11.97 7.28
CA PHE A 161 -1.93 12.47 7.66
C PHE A 161 -1.80 12.73 9.16
N ARG A 162 -2.78 13.40 9.79
CA ARG A 162 -2.77 13.64 11.24
C ARG A 162 -2.81 12.34 12.03
N GLU A 163 -3.69 11.42 11.66
CA GLU A 163 -3.85 10.14 12.35
C GLU A 163 -2.63 9.24 12.19
N LEU A 164 -2.00 9.25 11.01
CA LEU A 164 -0.74 8.56 10.75
C LEU A 164 0.39 9.10 11.60
N ASN A 165 0.63 10.41 11.59
CA ASN A 165 1.71 10.99 12.39
C ASN A 165 1.50 10.77 13.89
N ALA A 166 0.25 10.89 14.38
CA ALA A 166 -0.08 10.65 15.78
C ALA A 166 0.13 9.18 16.18
N GLY A 167 -0.40 8.22 15.40
CA GLY A 167 -0.25 6.79 15.69
C GLY A 167 1.19 6.30 15.50
N TRP A 168 1.88 6.75 14.45
CA TRP A 168 3.29 6.46 14.23
C TRP A 168 4.16 6.96 15.38
N SER A 169 4.03 8.25 15.71
CA SER A 169 4.77 8.85 16.80
C SER A 169 4.48 8.13 18.11
N ALA A 170 3.25 7.72 18.39
CA ALA A 170 2.88 7.00 19.62
C ALA A 170 3.25 5.50 19.61
N LEU A 171 3.74 4.93 18.51
CA LEU A 171 3.84 3.48 18.29
C LEU A 171 2.50 2.76 18.49
N ASP A 172 1.38 3.41 18.12
CA ASP A 172 0.02 2.90 18.24
C ASP A 172 -0.47 2.40 16.88
N ALA A 173 -0.08 1.16 16.52
CA ALA A 173 -0.52 0.55 15.28
C ALA A 173 -2.06 0.44 15.18
N PRO A 174 -2.82 -0.02 16.21
CA PRO A 174 -4.28 -0.07 16.14
C PRO A 174 -4.95 1.24 15.70
N ARG A 175 -4.43 2.40 16.15
CA ARG A 175 -4.93 3.72 15.73
C ARG A 175 -4.86 3.95 14.21
N LEU A 176 -3.86 3.38 13.54
CA LEU A 176 -3.64 3.57 12.10
C LEU A 176 -4.61 2.74 11.27
N ARG A 177 -5.10 1.62 11.82
CA ARG A 177 -5.81 0.58 11.10
C ARG A 177 -7.00 1.09 10.26
N PRO A 178 -7.87 2.01 10.74
CA PRO A 178 -9.03 2.45 9.96
C PRO A 178 -8.69 3.21 8.67
N TYR A 179 -7.47 3.73 8.54
CA TYR A 179 -7.12 4.71 7.51
C TYR A 179 -6.29 4.14 6.38
N VAL A 180 -5.81 2.90 6.53
CA VAL A 180 -4.86 2.28 5.62
C VAL A 180 -5.37 0.92 5.13
N SER A 181 -5.04 0.56 3.90
CA SER A 181 -5.24 -0.79 3.37
C SER A 181 -4.43 -1.82 4.16
N ASP A 182 -4.74 -3.10 4.00
CA ASP A 182 -4.06 -4.19 4.71
C ASP A 182 -2.55 -4.22 4.43
N GLY A 183 -2.15 -4.09 3.16
CA GLY A 183 -0.73 -4.05 2.79
C GLY A 183 0.02 -2.85 3.39
N MET A 184 -0.62 -1.68 3.41
CA MET A 184 -0.04 -0.48 4.03
C MET A 184 0.01 -0.59 5.56
N PHE A 185 -0.98 -1.24 6.16
CA PHE A 185 -1.00 -1.52 7.59
C PHE A 185 0.15 -2.43 8.01
N ASP A 186 0.35 -3.52 7.26
CA ASP A 186 1.46 -4.43 7.49
C ASP A 186 2.80 -3.72 7.41
N TYR A 187 2.98 -2.89 6.37
CA TYR A 187 4.15 -2.02 6.22
C TYR A 187 4.43 -1.18 7.46
N LEU A 188 3.44 -0.43 7.95
CA LEU A 188 3.59 0.45 9.11
C LEU A 188 3.86 -0.33 10.39
N ARG A 189 3.12 -1.43 10.60
CA ARG A 189 3.25 -2.29 11.79
C ARG A 189 4.65 -2.84 11.96
N TYR A 190 5.29 -3.30 10.88
CA TYR A 190 6.66 -3.80 10.95
C TYR A 190 7.65 -2.78 11.49
N TRP A 191 7.59 -1.54 11.00
CA TRP A 191 8.49 -0.49 11.44
C TRP A 191 8.19 -0.08 12.88
N ILE A 192 6.91 0.03 13.26
CA ILE A 192 6.51 0.24 14.66
C ILE A 192 7.10 -0.85 15.57
N ASP A 193 6.99 -2.12 15.17
CA ASP A 193 7.55 -3.23 15.95
C ASP A 193 9.08 -3.24 15.94
N ALA A 194 9.73 -2.77 14.87
CA ALA A 194 11.17 -2.59 14.83
C ALA A 194 11.63 -1.51 15.83
N TYR A 195 10.94 -0.36 15.89
CA TYR A 195 11.16 0.68 16.90
C TYR A 195 11.00 0.13 18.32
N ARG A 196 9.91 -0.61 18.58
CA ARG A 196 9.67 -1.27 19.89
C ARG A 196 10.81 -2.22 20.27
N ARG A 197 11.25 -3.09 19.37
CA ARG A 197 12.36 -4.05 19.62
C ARG A 197 13.66 -3.35 19.97
N GLN A 198 13.93 -2.19 19.38
CA GLN A 198 15.13 -1.40 19.65
C GLN A 198 14.97 -0.43 20.82
N SER A 199 13.84 -0.48 21.54
CA SER A 199 13.53 0.46 22.63
C SER A 199 13.67 1.93 22.18
N ALA A 200 13.26 2.20 20.94
CA ALA A 200 13.33 3.50 20.30
C ALA A 200 11.94 3.90 19.77
N ARG A 201 11.77 5.18 19.49
CA ARG A 201 10.54 5.73 18.91
C ARG A 201 10.88 6.92 18.04
N ASN A 202 10.48 6.86 16.77
CA ASN A 202 10.49 8.04 15.91
C ASN A 202 9.28 8.92 16.23
N VAL A 203 9.51 10.22 16.26
CA VAL A 203 8.54 11.26 16.60
C VAL A 203 8.61 12.33 15.53
N VAL A 204 7.44 12.70 15.01
CA VAL A 204 7.29 13.82 14.08
C VAL A 204 6.40 14.86 14.75
N ASP A 205 7.03 15.80 15.46
CA ASP A 205 6.32 16.90 16.14
C ASP A 205 5.98 18.01 15.14
N ASP A 206 4.87 18.71 15.40
CA ASP A 206 4.37 19.82 14.57
C ASP A 206 4.25 19.48 13.07
N ALA A 207 3.96 18.22 12.78
CA ALA A 207 3.75 17.73 11.43
C ALA A 207 2.59 18.47 10.76
N ALA A 208 2.86 19.13 9.64
CA ALA A 208 1.87 19.89 8.89
C ALA A 208 2.02 19.71 7.39
N ILE A 209 0.88 19.55 6.70
CA ILE A 209 0.82 19.61 5.25
C ILE A 209 0.93 21.06 4.80
N ARG A 210 1.82 21.31 3.84
CA ARG A 210 1.99 22.60 3.15
C ARG A 210 1.18 22.67 1.87
N ARG A 211 1.15 21.57 1.12
CA ARG A 211 0.51 21.50 -0.20
C ARG A 211 0.14 20.07 -0.55
N VAL A 212 -1.01 19.91 -1.20
CA VAL A 212 -1.45 18.63 -1.79
C VAL A 212 -1.76 18.87 -3.26
N LEU A 213 -1.16 18.09 -4.15
CA LEU A 213 -1.40 18.14 -5.59
C LEU A 213 -1.96 16.80 -6.06
N LEU A 214 -3.13 16.80 -6.70
CA LEU A 214 -3.61 15.60 -7.40
C LEU A 214 -2.77 15.39 -8.66
N VAL A 215 -2.18 14.20 -8.80
CA VAL A 215 -1.24 13.89 -9.89
C VAL A 215 -1.69 12.75 -10.78
N LYS A 216 -2.50 11.82 -10.28
CA LYS A 216 -2.97 10.66 -11.03
C LYS A 216 -4.34 10.22 -10.57
N VAL A 217 -5.15 9.81 -11.53
CA VAL A 217 -6.38 9.04 -11.31
C VAL A 217 -6.24 7.76 -12.12
N SER A 218 -6.56 6.62 -11.54
CA SER A 218 -6.66 5.33 -12.23
C SER A 218 -7.91 4.60 -11.74
N ARG A 219 -8.57 3.90 -12.66
CA ARG A 219 -9.80 3.17 -12.37
C ARG A 219 -9.68 1.80 -13.00
N ASP A 220 -10.09 0.78 -12.28
CA ASP A 220 -10.28 -0.56 -12.82
C ASP A 220 -11.70 -1.05 -12.51
N ARG A 221 -11.94 -2.35 -12.70
CA ARG A 221 -13.26 -2.95 -12.45
C ARG A 221 -13.71 -2.81 -11.00
N TYR A 222 -12.78 -2.86 -10.05
CA TYR A 222 -13.03 -3.01 -8.62
C TYR A 222 -12.70 -1.75 -7.83
N TYR A 223 -11.73 -0.95 -8.26
CA TYR A 223 -11.23 0.21 -7.53
C TYR A 223 -11.12 1.47 -8.39
N ASP A 224 -11.46 2.59 -7.77
CA ASP A 224 -10.94 3.90 -8.11
C ASP A 224 -9.70 4.17 -7.24
N ALA A 225 -8.66 4.73 -7.83
CA ALA A 225 -7.43 5.12 -7.13
C ALA A 225 -7.02 6.54 -7.52
N VAL A 226 -6.66 7.33 -6.52
CA VAL A 226 -6.13 8.69 -6.68
C VAL A 226 -4.76 8.76 -6.07
N THR A 227 -3.79 9.33 -6.79
CA THR A 227 -2.47 9.63 -6.24
C THR A 227 -2.32 11.13 -6.12
N VAL A 228 -1.89 11.57 -4.94
CA VAL A 228 -1.54 12.96 -4.65
C VAL A 228 -0.07 13.06 -4.29
N ARG A 229 0.59 14.16 -4.65
CA ARG A 229 1.88 14.55 -4.05
C ARG A 229 1.61 15.44 -2.86
N VAL A 230 2.03 15.01 -1.68
CA VAL A 230 1.90 15.71 -0.41
C VAL A 230 3.25 16.34 -0.08
N TYR A 231 3.27 17.66 0.10
CA TYR A 231 4.40 18.39 0.65
C TYR A 231 4.10 18.66 2.11
N ALA A 232 4.98 18.25 3.00
CA ALA A 232 4.80 18.37 4.44
C ALA A 232 6.11 18.71 5.12
N GLY A 233 6.02 19.15 6.37
CA GLY A 233 7.18 19.36 7.21
C GLY A 233 6.86 19.15 8.67
N GLY A 234 7.89 18.86 9.45
CA GLY A 234 7.80 18.70 10.89
C GLY A 234 9.17 18.52 11.55
N HIS A 235 9.19 18.43 12.87
CA HIS A 235 10.37 18.09 13.64
C HIS A 235 10.47 16.58 13.76
N ASP A 236 11.24 15.97 12.85
CA ASP A 236 11.47 14.54 12.79
C ASP A 236 12.73 14.15 13.58
N TYR A 237 12.54 13.34 14.62
CA TYR A 237 13.61 12.83 15.47
C TYR A 237 13.28 11.49 16.10
N THR A 238 14.31 10.70 16.37
CA THR A 238 14.18 9.43 17.08
C THR A 238 14.71 9.57 18.50
N ILE A 239 13.95 9.07 19.47
CA ILE A 239 14.35 8.99 20.88
C ILE A 239 14.55 7.55 21.33
N ASP A 240 15.46 7.35 22.28
CA ASP A 240 15.58 6.09 23.03
C ASP A 240 14.56 6.00 24.19
N ALA A 241 14.58 4.88 24.92
CA ALA A 241 13.73 4.65 26.09
C ALA A 241 13.91 5.67 27.23
N ARG A 242 15.01 6.43 27.26
CA ARG A 242 15.27 7.49 28.25
C ARG A 242 14.82 8.87 27.74
N GLY A 243 14.25 8.95 26.53
CA GLY A 243 13.84 10.19 25.89
C GLY A 243 15.00 11.00 25.28
N LYS A 244 16.21 10.43 25.24
CA LYS A 244 17.36 11.08 24.61
C LYS A 244 17.21 10.98 23.10
N VAL A 245 17.44 12.09 22.39
CA VAL A 245 17.48 12.11 20.92
C VAL A 245 18.72 11.35 20.44
N ILE A 246 18.49 10.35 19.60
CA ILE A 246 19.53 9.48 19.00
C ILE A 246 19.67 9.66 17.49
N SER A 247 18.70 10.31 16.83
CA SER A 247 18.73 10.68 15.40
C SER A 247 17.75 11.83 15.13
N GLY A 248 17.95 12.56 14.03
CA GLY A 248 17.08 13.68 13.63
C GLY A 248 17.24 14.94 14.48
N SER A 249 16.23 15.81 14.48
CA SER A 249 16.29 17.11 15.17
C SER A 249 14.94 17.56 15.73
N LYS A 250 14.93 17.92 17.02
CA LYS A 250 13.82 18.62 17.68
C LYS A 250 13.71 20.12 17.32
N ARG A 251 14.68 20.66 16.57
CA ARG A 251 14.80 22.11 16.33
C ARG A 251 14.72 22.48 14.86
N ARG A 252 15.28 21.65 13.99
CA ARG A 252 15.24 21.87 12.54
C ARG A 252 13.96 21.23 11.99
N VAL A 253 13.18 21.99 11.24
CA VAL A 253 12.08 21.44 10.46
C VAL A 253 12.68 20.64 9.29
N ARG A 254 12.22 19.41 9.13
CA ARG A 254 12.50 18.57 7.96
C ARG A 254 11.31 18.73 7.02
N GLU A 255 11.51 19.44 5.92
CA GLU A 255 10.55 19.51 4.83
C GLU A 255 10.77 18.30 3.90
N TYR A 256 9.67 17.72 3.41
CA TYR A 256 9.69 16.53 2.58
C TYR A 256 8.47 16.51 1.64
N SER A 257 8.52 15.66 0.61
CA SER A 257 7.32 15.32 -0.14
C SER A 257 7.25 13.84 -0.51
N GLU A 258 6.02 13.36 -0.65
CA GLU A 258 5.72 11.97 -0.92
C GLU A 258 4.51 11.86 -1.86
N TYR A 259 4.44 10.75 -2.59
CA TYR A 259 3.28 10.39 -3.39
C TYR A 259 2.41 9.40 -2.62
N TRP A 260 1.19 9.83 -2.27
CA TRP A 260 0.22 9.04 -1.52
C TRP A 260 -0.87 8.56 -2.46
N THR A 261 -1.03 7.24 -2.58
CA THR A 261 -2.12 6.63 -3.35
C THR A 261 -3.22 6.17 -2.40
N LEU A 262 -4.43 6.70 -2.60
CA LEU A 262 -5.63 6.28 -1.92
C LEU A 262 -6.49 5.44 -2.87
N ILE A 263 -7.16 4.42 -2.34
CA ILE A 263 -8.10 3.56 -3.08
C ILE A 263 -9.49 3.58 -2.45
N ARG A 264 -10.50 3.40 -3.29
CA ARG A 264 -11.90 3.23 -2.90
C ARG A 264 -12.57 2.30 -3.92
N GLY A 265 -13.55 1.50 -3.49
CA GLY A 265 -14.31 0.63 -4.39
C GLY A 265 -14.95 1.42 -5.53
N SER A 266 -14.86 0.91 -6.76
CA SER A 266 -15.30 1.59 -7.99
C SER A 266 -16.80 1.85 -8.07
N SER A 267 -17.59 1.19 -7.23
CA SER A 267 -19.04 1.38 -7.07
C SER A 267 -19.41 2.36 -5.96
N VAL A 268 -18.46 2.76 -5.11
CA VAL A 268 -18.71 3.69 -4.00
C VAL A 268 -18.81 5.11 -4.54
N ARG A 269 -19.77 5.87 -4.02
CA ARG A 269 -20.04 7.26 -4.39
C ARG A 269 -20.15 8.13 -3.16
N GLY A 270 -19.94 9.44 -3.32
CA GLY A 270 -19.99 10.43 -2.26
C GLY A 270 -18.68 11.18 -2.07
N ALA A 271 -18.77 12.33 -1.40
CA ALA A 271 -17.62 13.07 -0.95
C ALA A 271 -16.72 12.20 -0.06
N ALA A 272 -15.41 12.37 -0.16
CA ALA A 272 -14.48 11.72 0.74
C ALA A 272 -14.70 12.24 2.17
N ARG A 273 -14.83 11.35 3.16
CA ARG A 273 -15.20 11.73 4.53
C ARG A 273 -13.95 12.08 5.34
N ALA A 274 -14.01 13.21 6.03
CA ALA A 274 -12.92 13.70 6.90
C ALA A 274 -13.31 13.68 8.38
N ASP A 275 -14.29 12.85 8.75
CA ASP A 275 -14.70 12.59 10.13
C ASP A 275 -14.25 11.19 10.60
N ALA A 276 -14.11 11.04 11.91
CA ALA A 276 -13.70 9.81 12.56
C ALA A 276 -14.90 8.92 12.94
N ASN A 277 -15.87 8.76 12.04
CA ASN A 277 -17.00 7.84 12.23
C ASN A 277 -16.99 6.69 11.23
N CYS A 278 -17.63 5.59 11.61
CA CYS A 278 -17.87 4.45 10.76
C CYS A 278 -18.83 4.85 9.63
N PRO A 279 -18.45 4.64 8.37
CA PRO A 279 -19.27 5.07 7.24
C PRO A 279 -20.58 4.29 7.08
N GLN A 280 -20.69 3.12 7.72
CA GLN A 280 -21.87 2.25 7.70
C GLN A 280 -22.85 2.51 8.84
N CYS A 281 -22.38 2.66 10.08
CA CYS A 281 -23.25 2.78 11.26
C CYS A 281 -23.19 4.12 12.00
N GLY A 282 -22.26 5.01 11.64
CA GLY A 282 -22.10 6.32 12.27
C GLY A 282 -21.46 6.33 13.66
N ALA A 283 -21.13 5.17 14.25
CA ALA A 283 -20.38 5.10 15.50
C ALA A 283 -18.95 5.63 15.32
N GLY A 284 -18.27 6.00 16.40
CA GLY A 284 -16.85 6.38 16.34
C GLY A 284 -15.99 5.31 15.66
N LEU A 285 -15.01 5.73 14.86
CA LEU A 285 -14.24 4.85 13.99
C LEU A 285 -13.25 4.00 14.79
N LYS A 286 -13.73 2.84 15.28
CA LYS A 286 -12.92 1.77 15.86
C LYS A 286 -13.04 0.52 15.00
N VAL A 287 -11.89 -0.02 14.62
CA VAL A 287 -11.81 -1.21 13.77
C VAL A 287 -10.90 -2.23 14.42
N SER A 288 -11.27 -3.50 14.29
CA SER A 288 -10.43 -4.62 14.67
C SER A 288 -9.18 -4.68 13.78
N MET A 289 -8.21 -5.51 14.16
CA MET A 289 -7.03 -5.77 13.34
C MET A 289 -7.38 -6.39 11.98
N ALA A 290 -8.50 -7.13 11.91
CA ALA A 290 -9.06 -7.61 10.65
C ALA A 290 -9.72 -6.51 9.81
N GLY A 291 -9.72 -5.25 10.26
CA GLY A 291 -10.28 -4.11 9.52
C GLY A 291 -11.80 -4.00 9.58
N ALA A 292 -12.46 -4.77 10.45
CA ALA A 292 -13.90 -4.73 10.65
C ALA A 292 -14.27 -3.72 11.76
N CYS A 293 -15.29 -2.90 11.54
CA CYS A 293 -15.84 -2.00 12.55
C CYS A 293 -16.28 -2.80 13.78
N GLU A 294 -15.82 -2.41 14.97
CA GLU A 294 -16.14 -3.12 16.22
C GLU A 294 -17.62 -3.04 16.61
N TYR A 295 -18.37 -2.09 16.03
CA TYR A 295 -19.78 -1.86 16.34
C TYR A 295 -20.74 -2.59 15.39
N CYS A 296 -20.45 -2.63 14.08
CA CYS A 296 -21.37 -3.18 13.07
C CYS A 296 -20.76 -4.30 12.22
N GLY A 297 -19.48 -4.63 12.39
CA GLY A 297 -18.78 -5.68 11.64
C GLY A 297 -18.43 -5.32 10.19
N ALA A 298 -18.80 -4.13 9.71
CA ALA A 298 -18.49 -3.69 8.35
C ALA A 298 -16.98 -3.59 8.10
N HIS A 299 -16.51 -4.07 6.96
CA HIS A 299 -15.07 -4.11 6.65
C HIS A 299 -14.59 -2.77 6.06
N ILE A 300 -14.01 -1.92 6.91
CA ILE A 300 -13.74 -0.52 6.57
C ILE A 300 -12.49 -0.36 5.69
N THR A 301 -11.48 -1.21 5.88
CA THR A 301 -10.11 -0.99 5.38
C THR A 301 -9.88 -1.44 3.93
N ARG A 302 -10.90 -2.02 3.28
CA ARG A 302 -10.84 -2.47 1.88
C ARG A 302 -11.22 -1.41 0.86
N GLY A 303 -11.48 -0.18 1.32
CA GLY A 303 -12.00 0.88 0.46
C GLY A 303 -13.48 0.70 0.07
N GLU A 304 -14.18 -0.26 0.66
CA GLU A 304 -15.59 -0.58 0.36
C GLU A 304 -16.56 0.53 0.78
N PHE A 305 -16.12 1.47 1.63
CA PHE A 305 -16.96 2.53 2.16
C PHE A 305 -16.42 3.94 1.96
N ASP A 306 -15.10 4.12 1.88
CA ASP A 306 -14.45 5.40 1.62
C ASP A 306 -12.98 5.21 1.21
N TRP A 307 -12.29 6.30 0.88
CA TRP A 307 -10.88 6.31 0.50
C TRP A 307 -9.96 5.90 1.66
N VAL A 308 -9.13 4.88 1.44
CA VAL A 308 -8.09 4.42 2.37
C VAL A 308 -6.71 4.57 1.73
N LEU A 309 -5.69 4.88 2.52
CA LEU A 309 -4.32 4.99 2.04
C LEU A 309 -3.76 3.60 1.73
N SER A 310 -3.38 3.39 0.48
CA SER A 310 -2.88 2.12 -0.02
C SER A 310 -1.37 2.10 -0.20
N LYS A 311 -0.77 3.25 -0.50
CA LYS A 311 0.65 3.33 -0.82
C LYS A 311 1.22 4.71 -0.48
N ILE A 312 2.45 4.72 0.02
CA ILE A 312 3.31 5.91 0.13
C ILE A 312 4.57 5.62 -0.69
N GLU A 313 4.91 6.51 -1.61
CA GLU A 313 6.13 6.43 -2.42
C GLU A 313 6.95 7.70 -2.22
N GLN A 314 8.26 7.53 -2.01
CA GLN A 314 9.20 8.64 -2.04
C GLN A 314 9.33 9.19 -3.47
N ASP A 315 9.66 10.47 -3.59
CA ASP A 315 9.83 11.16 -4.87
C ASP A 315 10.83 10.44 -5.79
N GLU A 316 11.90 9.86 -5.24
CA GLU A 316 12.91 9.13 -5.99
C GLU A 316 12.41 7.78 -6.53
N VAL A 317 11.30 7.28 -6.01
CA VAL A 317 10.70 5.97 -6.39
C VAL A 317 9.53 6.15 -7.34
N TYR A 318 8.73 7.20 -7.18
CA TYR A 318 7.53 7.42 -7.98
C TYR A 318 7.87 7.64 -9.48
N ARG A 319 7.12 6.99 -10.38
CA ARG A 319 7.36 7.05 -11.84
C ARG A 319 6.10 7.33 -12.67
N GLY A 320 4.98 7.65 -12.03
CA GLY A 320 3.72 8.00 -12.70
C GLY A 320 2.71 6.88 -12.84
#